data_AF-A0A660TQZ8-F1
#
_entry.id   AF-A0A660TQZ8-F1
#
_cell.length_a   1.000
_cell.length_b   1.000
_cell.length_c   1.000
_cell.angle_alpha   90.00
_cell.angle_beta   90.00
_cell.angle_gamma   90.00
#
_symmetry.space_group_name_H-M   'P 1'
#
loop_
_entity.id
_entity.type
_entity.pdbx_description
1 polymer ?
#
loop_
_entity_poly.entity_id
_entity_poly.type
_entity_poly.pdbx_seq_one_letter_code
_entity_poly.pdbx_strand_id
1 'polypeptide(L)'
;MIIFIQLLNALLGYIALKFIATYMSPWEYGVIGFAYGFVALFSIFGKLGFDQAHIKRVSEGKDLGKCIATFAVTKTLLAGVMASIVIISIAIWKFLLHRGFESPLHEQAIYIMLVYFFLLTITQSFISTFNARKESAKAQIPL
;
A
#
# COMPACT_ATOMS: atom_id res chain seq x y z
N MET A 1 23.37 -6.26 -5.72
CA MET A 1 22.56 -5.10 -5.26
C MET A 1 21.20 -5.51 -4.67
N ILE A 2 20.36 -6.30 -5.36
CA ILE A 2 19.01 -6.67 -4.84
C ILE A 2 19.08 -7.44 -3.50
N ILE A 3 19.97 -8.44 -3.38
CA ILE A 3 20.14 -9.22 -2.14
C ILE A 3 20.54 -8.32 -0.96
N PHE A 4 21.41 -7.34 -1.20
CA PHE A 4 21.84 -6.38 -0.18
C PHE A 4 20.67 -5.50 0.32
N ILE A 5 19.83 -5.00 -0.59
CA ILE A 5 18.63 -4.22 -0.22
C ILE A 5 17.65 -5.07 0.60
N GLN A 6 17.45 -6.35 0.23
CA GLN A 6 16.59 -7.25 0.99
C GLN A 6 17.15 -7.51 2.40
N LEU A 7 18.46 -7.65 2.54
CA LEU A 7 19.11 -7.86 3.83
C LEU A 7 19.00 -6.61 4.72
N LEU A 8 19.16 -5.42 4.15
CA LEU A 8 18.90 -4.15 4.85
C LEU A 8 17.45 -4.04 5.31
N ASN A 9 16.47 -4.36 4.46
CA ASN A 9 15.05 -4.34 4.83
C ASN A 9 14.75 -5.33 5.96
N ALA A 10 15.34 -6.53 5.92
CA ALA A 10 15.19 -7.53 6.99
C ALA A 10 15.78 -7.05 8.31
N LEU A 11 16.95 -6.40 8.28
CA LEU A 11 17.60 -5.85 9.47
C LEU A 11 16.77 -4.71 10.08
N LEU A 12 16.28 -3.78 9.26
CA LEU A 12 15.38 -2.72 9.71
C LEU A 12 14.07 -3.29 10.28
N GLY A 13 13.50 -4.31 9.63
CA GLY A 13 12.32 -5.01 10.12
C GLY A 13 12.55 -5.69 11.47
N TYR A 14 13.71 -6.31 11.67
CA TYR A 14 14.09 -6.93 12.95
C TYR A 14 14.26 -5.89 14.07
N ILE A 15 14.90 -4.75 13.78
CA ILE A 15 15.01 -3.65 14.74
C ILE A 15 13.61 -3.15 15.13
N ALA A 16 12.74 -2.87 14.15
CA ALA A 16 11.37 -2.44 14.41
C ALA A 16 10.60 -3.46 15.26
N LEU A 17 10.74 -4.75 14.96
CA LEU A 17 10.11 -5.82 15.73
C LEU A 17 10.59 -5.86 17.17
N LYS A 18 11.88 -5.65 17.42
CA LYS A 18 12.42 -5.55 18.79
C LYS A 18 11.78 -4.39 19.56
N PHE A 19 11.59 -3.23 18.93
CA PHE A 19 10.92 -2.10 19.56
C PHE A 19 9.47 -2.45 19.91
N ILE A 20 8.72 -3.05 18.98
CA ILE A 20 7.34 -3.49 19.23
C ILE A 20 7.31 -4.47 20.42
N ALA A 21 8.16 -5.50 20.40
CA ALA A 21 8.20 -6.52 21.45
C ALA A 21 8.61 -5.99 22.84
N THR A 22 9.36 -4.88 22.89
CA THR A 22 9.87 -4.33 24.16
C THR A 22 8.96 -3.24 24.72
N TYR A 23 8.38 -2.40 23.86
CA TYR A 23 7.71 -1.16 24.27
C TYR A 23 6.19 -1.18 24.08
N MET A 24 5.64 -2.13 23.32
CA MET A 24 4.21 -2.17 23.03
C MET A 24 3.50 -3.19 23.92
N SER A 25 2.48 -2.75 24.63
CA SER A 25 1.59 -3.64 25.38
C SER A 25 0.66 -4.42 24.44
N PRO A 26 0.11 -5.57 24.88
CA PRO A 26 -0.82 -6.36 24.07
C PRO A 26 -2.04 -5.56 23.57
N TRP A 27 -2.51 -4.61 24.38
CA TRP A 27 -3.61 -3.72 24.03
C TRP A 27 -3.26 -2.84 22.83
N GLU A 28 -2.15 -2.10 22.89
CA GLU A 28 -1.71 -1.21 21.82
C GLU A 28 -1.44 -1.96 20.52
N TYR A 29 -0.84 -3.15 20.62
CA TYR A 29 -0.64 -4.04 19.47
C TYR A 29 -1.97 -4.46 18.85
N GLY A 30 -2.99 -4.76 19.66
CA GLY A 30 -4.34 -5.06 19.22
C GLY A 30 -5.00 -3.88 18.47
N VAL A 31 -4.86 -2.66 18.99
CA VAL A 31 -5.39 -1.44 18.34
C VAL A 31 -4.79 -1.26 16.94
N ILE A 32 -3.45 -1.42 16.82
CA ILE A 32 -2.75 -1.29 15.54
C ILE A 32 -3.13 -2.42 14.59
N GLY A 33 -3.23 -3.66 15.08
CA GLY A 33 -3.66 -4.82 14.30
C GLY A 33 -5.07 -4.66 13.75
N PHE A 34 -6.00 -4.16 14.56
CA PHE A 34 -7.35 -3.80 14.13
C PHE A 34 -7.33 -2.75 13.02
N ALA A 35 -6.61 -1.64 13.24
CA ALA A 35 -6.53 -0.57 12.26
C ALA A 35 -5.90 -1.03 10.93
N TYR A 36 -4.83 -1.83 10.99
CA TYR A 36 -4.21 -2.43 9.82
C TYR A 36 -5.21 -3.30 9.06
N GLY A 37 -5.87 -4.22 9.76
CA GLY A 37 -6.87 -5.12 9.17
C GLY A 37 -8.03 -4.36 8.53
N PHE A 38 -8.56 -3.37 9.23
CA PHE A 38 -9.67 -2.53 8.74
C PHE A 38 -9.32 -1.84 7.43
N VAL A 39 -8.17 -1.16 7.34
CA VAL A 39 -7.74 -0.49 6.11
C VAL A 39 -7.34 -1.51 5.02
N ALA A 40 -6.70 -2.61 5.39
CA ALA A 40 -6.27 -3.65 4.46
C ALA A 40 -7.45 -4.27 3.70
N LEU A 41 -8.62 -4.42 4.34
CA LEU A 41 -9.86 -4.90 3.69
C LEU A 41 -10.23 -4.05 2.47
N PHE A 42 -10.02 -2.73 2.54
CA PHE A 42 -10.32 -1.81 1.44
C PHE A 42 -9.13 -1.58 0.50
N SER A 43 -7.94 -2.10 0.81
CA SER A 43 -6.72 -1.89 0.01
C SER A 43 -6.80 -2.42 -1.42
N ILE A 44 -7.72 -3.36 -1.68
CA ILE A 44 -8.01 -3.88 -3.01
C ILE A 44 -8.40 -2.76 -3.99
N PHE A 45 -9.16 -1.76 -3.53
CA PHE A 45 -9.61 -0.62 -4.33
C PHE A 45 -8.46 0.30 -4.74
N GLY A 46 -7.34 0.29 -3.99
CA GLY A 46 -6.13 1.03 -4.33
C GLY A 46 -5.27 0.38 -5.42
N LYS A 47 -5.56 -0.88 -5.81
CA LYS A 47 -4.73 -1.64 -6.76
C LYS A 47 -5.50 -2.08 -7.99
N LEU A 48 -6.65 -2.74 -7.83
CA LEU A 48 -7.49 -3.32 -8.89
C LEU A 48 -6.71 -4.03 -10.03
N GLY A 49 -5.53 -4.60 -9.75
CA GLY A 49 -4.69 -5.28 -10.74
C GLY A 49 -3.91 -4.38 -11.70
N PHE A 50 -4.00 -3.05 -11.59
CA PHE A 50 -3.33 -2.11 -12.51
C PHE A 50 -1.80 -2.21 -12.48
N ASP A 51 -1.20 -2.71 -11.40
CA ASP A 51 0.23 -3.00 -11.33
C ASP A 51 0.67 -3.97 -12.44
N GLN A 52 -0.08 -5.07 -12.62
CA GLN A 52 0.22 -6.07 -13.64
C GLN A 52 -0.11 -5.56 -15.05
N ALA A 53 -1.19 -4.80 -15.19
CA ALA A 53 -1.54 -4.17 -16.47
C ALA A 53 -0.45 -3.20 -16.94
N HIS A 54 0.10 -2.39 -16.05
CA HIS A 54 1.22 -1.49 -16.35
C HIS A 54 2.48 -2.26 -16.75
N ILE A 55 2.87 -3.28 -15.97
CA ILE A 55 4.03 -4.13 -16.28
C ILE A 55 3.89 -4.72 -17.68
N LYS A 56 2.74 -5.32 -18.00
CA LYS A 56 2.47 -5.90 -19.32
C LYS A 56 2.60 -4.87 -20.45
N ARG A 57 1.98 -3.69 -20.30
CA ARG A 57 2.02 -2.64 -21.33
C ARG A 57 3.42 -2.13 -21.62
N VAL A 58 4.24 -1.96 -20.59
CA VAL A 58 5.64 -1.55 -20.74
C VAL A 58 6.45 -2.67 -21.41
N SER A 59 6.26 -3.93 -20.99
CA SER A 59 6.94 -5.09 -21.60
C SER A 59 6.55 -5.34 -23.06
N GLU A 60 5.34 -4.93 -23.49
CA GLU A 60 4.90 -4.91 -24.90
C GLU A 60 5.60 -3.84 -25.76
N GLY A 61 6.53 -3.05 -25.18
CA GLY A 61 7.26 -2.00 -25.90
C GLY A 61 6.42 -0.76 -26.20
N LYS A 62 5.32 -0.53 -25.47
CA LYS A 62 4.53 0.72 -25.60
C LYS A 62 5.35 1.92 -25.10
N ASP A 63 4.93 3.12 -25.51
CA ASP A 63 5.58 4.36 -25.12
C ASP A 63 5.69 4.49 -23.59
N LEU A 64 6.94 4.50 -23.10
CA LEU A 64 7.24 4.43 -21.67
C LEU A 64 6.71 5.66 -20.94
N GLY A 65 6.84 6.85 -21.53
CA GLY A 65 6.39 8.11 -20.94
C GLY A 65 4.88 8.10 -20.71
N LYS A 66 4.11 7.75 -21.73
CA LYS A 66 2.65 7.63 -21.66
C LYS A 66 2.21 6.53 -20.71
N CYS A 67 2.90 5.39 -20.68
CA CYS A 67 2.61 4.29 -19.76
C CYS A 67 2.82 4.70 -18.30
N ILE A 68 3.92 5.38 -17.98
CA ILE A 68 4.21 5.86 -16.62
C ILE A 68 3.21 6.94 -16.21
N ALA A 69 2.97 7.96 -17.05
CA ALA A 69 2.06 9.05 -16.76
C ALA A 69 0.63 8.54 -16.51
N THR A 70 0.11 7.70 -17.41
CA THR A 70 -1.24 7.12 -17.26
C THR A 70 -1.35 6.27 -16.00
N PHE A 71 -0.32 5.47 -15.70
CA PHE A 71 -0.30 4.62 -14.52
C PHE A 71 -0.24 5.42 -13.23
N ALA A 72 0.61 6.46 -13.16
CA ALA A 72 0.69 7.34 -12.00
C ALA A 72 -0.65 8.03 -11.71
N VAL A 73 -1.29 8.62 -12.73
CA VAL A 73 -2.61 9.25 -12.58
C VAL A 73 -3.65 8.23 -12.11
N THR A 74 -3.69 7.05 -12.73
CA THR A 74 -4.62 5.98 -12.34
C THR A 74 -4.39 5.54 -10.90
N LYS A 75 -3.15 5.37 -10.47
CA LYS A 75 -2.80 4.96 -9.11
C LYS A 75 -3.16 6.02 -8.07
N THR A 76 -2.94 7.30 -8.35
CA THR A 76 -3.36 8.40 -7.48
C THR A 76 -4.88 8.44 -7.34
N LEU A 77 -5.62 8.25 -8.43
CA LEU A 77 -7.08 8.16 -8.40
C LEU A 77 -7.55 6.96 -7.57
N LEU A 78 -6.99 5.78 -7.78
CA LEU A 78 -7.34 4.58 -7.02
C LEU A 78 -7.00 4.71 -5.53
N ALA A 79 -5.87 5.34 -5.20
CA ALA A 79 -5.51 5.64 -3.81
C ALA A 79 -6.53 6.60 -3.16
N GLY A 80 -7.00 7.62 -3.91
CA GLY A 80 -8.06 8.53 -3.47
C GLY A 80 -9.41 7.82 -3.28
N VAL A 81 -9.77 6.90 -4.19
CA VAL A 81 -10.99 6.07 -4.09
C VAL A 81 -10.91 5.19 -2.84
N MET A 82 -9.81 4.48 -2.63
CA MET A 82 -9.59 3.67 -1.44
C MET A 82 -9.74 4.52 -0.16
N ALA A 83 -9.10 5.69 -0.10
CA ALA A 83 -9.20 6.57 1.06
C ALA A 83 -10.63 7.06 1.30
N SER A 84 -11.34 7.43 0.24
CA SER A 84 -12.74 7.85 0.31
C SER A 84 -13.63 6.74 0.85
N ILE A 85 -13.46 5.50 0.37
CA ILE A 85 -14.23 4.34 0.85
C ILE A 85 -13.98 4.09 2.34
N VAL A 86 -12.73 4.16 2.80
CA VAL A 86 -12.39 4.00 4.23
C VAL A 86 -13.06 5.09 5.07
N ILE A 87 -12.98 6.35 4.66
CA ILE A 87 -13.61 7.48 5.37
C ILE A 87 -15.13 7.32 5.39
N ILE A 88 -15.75 6.94 4.27
CA ILE A 88 -17.20 6.70 4.18
C ILE A 88 -17.59 5.53 5.09
N SER A 89 -16.81 4.46 5.15
CA SER A 89 -17.06 3.32 6.05
C SER A 89 -17.08 3.76 7.52
N ILE A 90 -16.11 4.59 7.93
CA ILE A 90 -16.09 5.18 9.28
C ILE A 90 -17.31 6.09 9.50
N ALA A 91 -17.67 6.92 8.51
CA ALA A 91 -18.83 7.80 8.60
C ALA A 91 -20.15 7.01 8.75
N ILE A 92 -20.32 5.92 8.00
CA ILE A 92 -21.47 5.01 8.13
C ILE A 92 -21.49 4.41 9.55
N TRP A 93 -20.35 3.94 10.05
CA TRP A 93 -20.26 3.38 11.41
C TRP A 93 -20.69 4.38 12.49
N LYS A 94 -20.19 5.62 12.41
CA LYS A 94 -20.41 6.65 13.43
C LYS A 94 -21.77 7.33 13.31
N PHE A 95 -22.18 7.73 12.12
CA PHE A 95 -23.36 8.58 11.91
C PHE A 95 -24.61 7.80 11.54
N LEU A 96 -24.49 6.72 10.77
CA LEU A 96 -25.66 5.95 10.34
C LEU A 96 -26.03 4.89 11.38
N LEU A 97 -25.04 4.12 11.83
CA LEU A 97 -25.24 3.04 12.80
C LEU A 97 -25.19 3.51 14.25
N HIS A 98 -24.83 4.79 14.49
CA HIS A 98 -24.72 5.40 15.82
C HIS A 98 -23.82 4.57 16.77
N ARG A 99 -22.77 3.95 16.22
CA ARG A 99 -21.80 3.15 16.98
C ARG A 99 -20.54 3.96 17.27
N GLY A 100 -19.93 3.68 18.42
CA GLY A 100 -18.59 4.16 18.78
C GLY A 100 -17.51 3.14 18.45
N PHE A 101 -16.25 3.58 18.48
CA PHE A 101 -15.12 2.68 18.65
C PHE A 101 -14.88 2.41 20.13
N GLU A 102 -14.23 1.29 20.45
CA GLU A 102 -13.93 0.91 21.85
C GLU A 102 -13.05 1.95 22.57
N SER A 103 -12.15 2.61 21.82
CA SER A 103 -11.38 3.75 22.32
C SER A 103 -11.08 4.75 21.20
N PRO A 104 -10.80 6.03 21.53
CA PRO A 104 -10.36 7.03 20.54
C PRO A 104 -9.09 6.62 19.79
N LEU A 105 -8.24 5.79 20.41
CA LEU A 105 -7.00 5.28 19.81
C LEU A 105 -7.27 4.41 18.57
N HIS A 106 -8.38 3.68 18.53
CA HIS A 106 -8.75 2.85 17.38
C HIS A 106 -9.01 3.70 16.13
N GLU A 107 -9.77 4.78 16.30
CA GLU A 107 -10.07 5.70 15.18
C GLU A 107 -8.79 6.40 14.70
N GLN A 108 -7.96 6.88 15.62
CA GLN A 108 -6.67 7.50 15.29
C GLN A 108 -5.74 6.53 14.55
N ALA A 109 -5.65 5.29 15.03
CA ALA A 109 -4.84 4.25 14.39
C ALA A 109 -5.33 3.94 12.97
N ILE A 110 -6.64 3.93 12.73
CA ILE A 110 -7.19 3.77 11.37
C ILE A 110 -6.70 4.89 10.45
N TYR A 111 -6.76 6.15 10.88
CA TYR A 111 -6.28 7.26 10.04
C TYR A 111 -4.77 7.18 9.77
N ILE A 112 -3.96 6.80 10.76
CA ILE A 112 -2.51 6.59 10.58
C ILE A 112 -2.28 5.47 9.55
N MET A 113 -2.98 4.34 9.69
CA MET A 113 -2.89 3.22 8.76
C MET A 113 -3.39 3.61 7.36
N LEU A 114 -4.42 4.45 7.26
CA LEU A 114 -4.91 4.93 5.99
C LEU A 114 -3.85 5.75 5.24
N VAL A 115 -3.17 6.67 5.94
CA VAL A 115 -2.05 7.43 5.36
C VAL A 115 -0.93 6.48 4.92
N TYR A 116 -0.58 5.49 5.75
CA TYR A 116 0.40 4.47 5.39
C TYR A 116 0.02 3.72 4.11
N PHE A 117 -1.21 3.20 4.00
CA PHE A 117 -1.68 2.47 2.81
C PHE A 117 -1.76 3.37 1.56
N PHE A 118 -2.11 4.64 1.73
CA PHE A 118 -2.13 5.61 0.65
C PHE A 118 -0.71 5.83 0.08
N LEU A 119 0.28 6.10 0.95
CA LEU A 119 1.68 6.24 0.56
C LEU A 119 2.25 4.95 -0.02
N LEU A 120 1.87 3.80 0.54
CA LEU A 120 2.27 2.49 0.03
C LEU A 120 1.77 2.28 -1.40
N THR A 121 0.52 2.67 -1.69
CA THR A 121 -0.07 2.56 -3.04
C THR A 121 0.70 3.40 -4.06
N ILE A 122 1.11 4.61 -3.69
CA ILE A 122 1.93 5.48 -4.54
C ILE A 122 3.32 4.86 -4.74
N THR A 123 3.95 4.41 -3.66
CA THR A 123 5.29 3.80 -3.69
C THR A 123 5.33 2.55 -4.57
N GLN A 124 4.29 1.71 -4.52
CA GLN A 124 4.15 0.53 -5.36
C GLN A 124 4.18 0.88 -6.87
N SER A 125 3.77 2.09 -7.26
CA SER A 125 3.82 2.53 -8.66
C SER A 125 5.27 2.59 -9.17
N PHE A 126 6.20 3.08 -8.35
CA PHE A 126 7.62 3.13 -8.68
C PHE A 126 8.22 1.73 -8.79
N ILE A 127 7.87 0.85 -7.85
CA ILE A 127 8.33 -0.55 -7.84
C ILE A 127 7.82 -1.28 -9.08
N SER A 128 6.54 -1.17 -9.41
CA SER A 128 5.94 -1.77 -10.62
C SER A 128 6.61 -1.25 -11.90
N THR A 129 6.92 0.04 -11.98
CA THR A 129 7.64 0.62 -13.13
C THR A 129 9.06 0.05 -13.25
N PHE A 130 9.79 -0.06 -12.14
CA PHE A 130 11.13 -0.66 -12.13
C PHE A 130 11.10 -2.12 -12.58
N ASN A 131 10.16 -2.90 -12.03
CA ASN A 131 9.97 -4.30 -12.41
C ASN A 131 9.61 -4.45 -13.90
N ALA A 132 8.76 -3.56 -14.42
CA ALA A 132 8.39 -3.55 -15.83
C ALA A 132 9.59 -3.34 -16.77
N ARG A 133 10.48 -2.40 -16.42
CA ARG A 133 11.71 -2.15 -17.20
C ARG A 133 12.68 -3.34 -17.12
N LYS A 134 12.77 -4.00 -15.96
CA LYS A 134 13.60 -5.20 -15.80
C LYS A 134 13.10 -6.36 -16.67
N GLU A 135 11.79 -6.59 -16.71
CA GLU A 135 11.20 -7.60 -17.58
C GLU A 135 11.38 -7.27 -19.06
N SER A 136 11.24 -6.00 -19.44
CA SER A 136 11.54 -5.53 -20.81
C SER A 136 13.01 -5.80 -21.19
N ALA A 137 13.96 -5.55 -20.29
CA ALA A 137 15.38 -5.79 -20.54
C ALA A 137 15.70 -7.28 -20.71
N LYS A 138 15.05 -8.17 -19.94
CA LYS A 138 15.21 -9.63 -20.12
C LYS A 138 14.71 -10.10 -21.48
N ALA A 139 13.58 -9.58 -21.95
CA ALA A 139 13.01 -9.95 -23.25
C ALA A 139 13.88 -9.52 -24.44
N GLN A 140 14.74 -8.53 -24.25
CA GLN A 140 15.66 -8.01 -25.28
C GLN A 140 16.99 -8.76 -25.34
N ILE A 141 17.31 -9.64 -24.40
CA ILE A 141 18.50 -10.49 -24.48
C ILE A 141 18.16 -11.62 -25.46
N PRO A 142 18.74 -11.66 -26.67
CA PRO A 142 18.60 -12.82 -27.54
C PRO A 142 19.29 -14.00 -26.85
N LEU A 143 18.54 -15.08 -26.62
CA LEU A 143 19.11 -16.39 -26.28
C LEU A 143 19.84 -16.97 -27.48
#